data_AF-A0A1F6R799-F1
#
_entry.id   AF-A0A1F6R799-F1
#
_cell.length_a   1.000
_cell.length_b   1.000
_cell.length_c   1.000
_cell.angle_alpha   90.00
_cell.angle_beta   90.00
_cell.angle_gamma   90.00
#
_symmetry.space_group_name_H-M   'P 1'
#
loop_
_entity.id
_entity.type
_entity.pdbx_description
1 polymer ?
#
loop_
_entity_poly.entity_id
_entity_poly.type
_entity_poly.pdbx_seq_one_letter_code
_entity_poly.pdbx_strand_id
1 'polypeptide(L)' 'MAMFPFHLVFTKHPDGSLEPTRKIKIGTLTSGPGAHFSQRVFFGEIDIFSLIGCDIEAVEEGKTLVIKEFH' A
#
# COMPACT_ATOMS: atom_id res chain seq x y z
N MET A 1 -2.87 -12.92 -10.21
CA MET A 1 -2.21 -11.65 -9.83
C MET A 1 -2.84 -10.56 -10.64
N ALA A 2 -3.06 -9.38 -10.04
CA ALA A 2 -3.69 -8.25 -10.70
C ALA A 2 -2.94 -6.96 -10.39
N MET A 3 -2.98 -6.04 -11.35
CA MET A 3 -2.45 -4.68 -11.20
C MET A 3 -3.55 -3.78 -10.68
N PHE A 4 -3.27 -3.08 -9.58
CA PHE A 4 -4.18 -2.12 -8.97
C PHE A 4 -3.58 -0.72 -9.06
N PRO A 5 -4.27 0.25 -9.65
CA PRO A 5 -3.85 1.64 -9.58
C PRO A 5 -3.59 2.07 -8.14
N PHE A 6 -2.49 2.78 -7.90
CA PHE A 6 -2.09 3.22 -6.55
C PHE A 6 -3.25 3.83 -5.75
N HIS A 7 -4.03 4.72 -6.39
CA HIS A 7 -5.14 5.43 -5.75
C HIS A 7 -6.33 4.53 -5.34
N LEU A 8 -6.41 3.29 -5.84
CA LEU A 8 -7.39 2.30 -5.37
C LEU A 8 -6.91 1.56 -4.13
N VAL A 9 -5.60 1.52 -3.89
CA VAL A 9 -4.98 0.82 -2.75
C VAL A 9 -4.69 1.79 -1.60
N PHE A 10 -4.29 3.02 -1.93
CA PHE A 10 -3.90 4.05 -0.97
C PHE A 10 -4.62 5.37 -1.28
N THR A 11 -5.10 6.02 -0.22
CA THR A 11 -5.56 7.41 -0.25
C THR A 11 -4.44 8.31 0.24
N LYS A 12 -4.18 9.39 -0.50
CA LYS A 12 -3.27 10.45 -0.06
C LYS A 12 -4.06 11.54 0.64
N HIS A 13 -3.72 11.79 1.90
CA HIS A 13 -4.34 12.84 2.71
C HIS A 13 -3.69 14.21 2.44
N PRO A 14 -4.39 15.32 2.79
CA PRO A 14 -3.89 16.69 2.56
C PRO A 14 -2.57 16.99 3.29
N ASP A 15 -2.32 16.35 4.44
CA ASP A 15 -1.07 16.45 5.20
C ASP A 15 0.09 15.70 4.51
N GLY A 16 -0.19 15.00 3.41
CA GLY A 16 0.78 14.22 2.66
C GLY A 16 0.94 12.79 3.18
N SER A 17 0.19 12.38 4.21
CA SER A 17 0.18 10.99 4.67
C SER A 17 -0.56 10.08 3.68
N LEU A 18 -0.20 8.79 3.70
CA LEU A 18 -0.87 7.76 2.92
C LEU A 18 -1.64 6.84 3.87
N GLU A 19 -2.84 6.44 3.46
CA GLU A 19 -3.69 5.51 4.19
C GLU A 19 -4.17 4.39 3.26
N PRO A 20 -4.07 3.11 3.65
CA PRO A 20 -4.67 2.01 2.91
C PRO A 20 -6.20 2.13 2.86
N THR A 21 -6.79 1.99 1.67
CA THR A 21 -8.26 1.96 1.51
C THR A 21 -8.87 0.66 2.03
N ARG A 22 -8.06 -0.39 2.15
CA ARG A 22 -8.43 -1.72 2.62
C ARG A 22 -7.26 -2.38 3.34
N LYS A 23 -7.50 -3.55 3.93
CA LYS A 23 -6.43 -4.31 4.58
C LYS A 23 -5.39 -4.70 3.52
N ILE A 24 -4.13 -4.36 3.74
CA ILE A 24 -3.00 -4.69 2.87
C ILE A 24 -1.98 -5.51 3.65
N LYS A 25 -1.25 -6.36 2.93
CA LYS A 25 -0.12 -7.11 3.46
C LYS A 25 1.07 -6.94 2.52
N ILE A 26 2.23 -6.59 3.07
CA ILE A 26 3.51 -6.49 2.36
C ILE A 26 4.52 -7.29 3.18
N GLY A 27 5.11 -8.33 2.59
CA GLY A 27 5.97 -9.27 3.32
C GLY A 27 5.27 -9.87 4.55
N THR A 28 5.82 -9.63 5.74
CA THR A 28 5.25 -10.06 7.03
C THR A 28 4.35 -9.02 7.70
N LEU A 29 4.33 -7.78 7.18
CA LEU A 29 3.60 -6.66 7.77
C LEU A 29 2.19 -6.58 7.20
N THR A 30 1.24 -6.21 8.05
CA THR A 30 -0.16 -6.02 7.69
C THR A 30 -0.63 -4.67 8.19
N SER A 31 -1.30 -3.91 7.32
CA SER A 31 -1.95 -2.64 7.66
C SER A 31 -3.36 -2.56 7.09
N GLY A 32 -4.11 -1.52 7.42
CA GLY A 32 -5.44 -1.29 6.91
C GLY A 32 -5.92 0.15 7.14
N PRO A 33 -7.21 0.40 6.89
CA PRO A 33 -7.81 1.72 7.05
C PRO A 33 -7.58 2.30 8.44
N GLY A 34 -7.31 3.60 8.52
CA GLY A 34 -6.93 4.31 9.75
C GLY A 34 -5.44 4.22 10.12
N ALA A 35 -4.61 3.50 9.36
CA ALA A 35 -3.16 3.57 9.49
C ALA A 35 -2.62 4.71 8.61
N HIS A 36 -1.94 5.68 9.23
CA HIS A 36 -1.33 6.81 8.53
C HIS A 36 0.16 6.60 8.37
N PHE A 37 0.62 6.56 7.12
CA PHE A 37 2.03 6.54 6.78
C PHE A 37 2.47 7.97 6.47
N SER A 38 3.34 8.53 7.30
CA SER A 38 3.99 9.81 7.02
C SER A 38 5.14 9.63 6.03
N GLN A 39 5.55 10.71 5.37
CA GLN A 39 6.68 10.69 4.44
C GLN A 39 7.91 10.10 5.13
N ARG A 40 8.55 9.11 4.48
CA ARG A 40 9.68 8.28 4.97
C ARG A 40 9.31 7.04 5.82
N VAL A 41 8.02 6.70 5.94
CA VAL A 41 7.65 5.39 6.51
C VAL A 41 7.83 4.32 5.45
N PHE A 42 8.81 3.45 5.69
CA PHE A 42 8.98 2.20 4.97
C PHE A 42 7.98 1.18 5.49
N PHE A 43 7.32 0.47 4.59
CA PHE A 43 6.43 -0.62 4.96
C PHE A 43 7.10 -1.94 4.59
N GLY A 44 7.99 -2.38 5.49
CA GLY A 44 8.99 -3.39 5.19
C GLY A 44 10.20 -2.74 4.52
N GLU A 45 10.60 -3.24 3.37
CA GLU A 45 11.71 -2.70 2.56
C GLU A 45 11.22 -1.79 1.41
N ILE A 46 9.90 -1.64 1.23
CA ILE A 46 9.30 -0.82 0.17
C ILE A 46 9.04 0.60 0.66
N ASP A 47 9.50 1.59 -0.10
CA ASP A 47 9.02 2.97 0.02
C ASP A 47 7.69 3.13 -0.73
N ILE A 48 6.57 3.13 0.01
CA ILE A 48 5.22 3.27 -0.57
C ILE A 48 5.10 4.61 -1.34
N PHE A 49 5.80 5.65 -0.90
CA PHE A 49 5.75 6.97 -1.53
C PHE A 49 6.30 6.97 -2.96
N SER A 50 7.32 6.16 -3.24
CA SER A 50 7.85 5.97 -4.59
C SER A 50 6.88 5.26 -5.54
N LEU A 51 5.86 4.59 -5.01
CA LEU A 51 4.82 3.93 -5.82
C LEU A 51 3.68 4.88 -6.21
N ILE A 52 3.69 6.14 -5.76
CA ILE A 52 2.66 7.12 -6.13
C ILE A 52 2.69 7.33 -7.64
N GLY A 53 1.59 6.94 -8.30
CA GLY A 53 1.45 7.03 -9.76
C GLY A 53 1.82 5.75 -10.51
N CYS A 54 2.26 4.70 -9.81
CA CYS A 54 2.49 3.37 -10.38
C CYS A 54 1.30 2.44 -10.13
N ASP A 55 1.20 1.38 -10.93
CA ASP A 55 0.33 0.26 -10.62
C ASP A 55 0.99 -0.67 -9.61
N ILE A 56 0.19 -1.19 -8.67
CA ILE A 56 0.60 -2.08 -7.60
C ILE A 56 0.24 -3.51 -7.99
N GLU A 57 1.26 -4.37 -8.09
CA GLU A 57 1.06 -5.81 -8.30
C GLU A 57 0.64 -6.46 -6.97
N ALA A 58 -0.57 -7.03 -6.94
CA ALA A 58 -1.09 -7.66 -5.74
C ALA A 58 -1.99 -8.87 -6.02
N VAL A 59 -2.24 -9.64 -4.96
CA VAL A 59 -3.17 -10.78 -4.92
C VAL A 59 -4.22 -10.51 -3.86
N GLU A 60 -5.49 -10.67 -4.21
CA GLU A 60 -6.58 -10.59 -3.24
C GLU A 60 -6.72 -11.92 -2.49
N GLU A 61 -6.45 -11.89 -1.20
CA GLU A 61 -6.68 -13.01 -0.28
C GLU A 61 -7.80 -12.64 0.70
N GLY A 62 -9.03 -13.02 0.33
CA GLY A 62 -10.23 -12.67 1.07
C GLY A 62 -10.45 -11.16 1.12
N LYS A 63 -10.29 -10.54 2.30
CA LYS A 63 -10.40 -9.08 2.50
C LYS A 63 -9.05 -8.36 2.52
N THR A 64 -7.95 -9.10 2.32
CA THR A 64 -6.59 -8.55 2.38
C THR A 64 -6.00 -8.50 0.98
N LEU A 65 -5.43 -7.37 0.62
CA LEU A 65 -4.64 -7.22 -0.59
C LEU A 65 -3.17 -7.50 -0.27
N VAL A 66 -2.65 -8.62 -0.77
CA VAL A 66 -1.25 -9.00 -0.60
C VAL A 66 -0.44 -8.37 -1.72
N ILE A 67 0.24 -7.27 -1.39
CA ILE A 67 1.12 -6.53 -2.30
C ILE A 67 2.44 -7.30 -2.37
N LYS A 68 2.90 -7.53 -3.60
CA LYS A 68 4.18 -8.21 -3.83
C LYS A 68 5.31 -7.19 -3.70
N GLU A 69 6.39 -7.60 -3.07
CA GLU A 69 7.62 -6.80 -3.00
C GLU A 69 8.20 -6.64 -4.41
N PHE A 70 8.47 -5.38 -4.79
CA PHE A 70 9.20 -5.07 -6.01
C PHE A 70 10.69 -5.19 -5.68
N HIS A 71 11.35 -6.21 -6.24
CA HIS A 71 12.80 -6.41 -6.14
C HIS A 71 13.55 -5.54 -7.16
#